data_AF-A0A1R0KSS8-F1
#
_entry.id   AF-A0A1R0KSS8-F1
#
_cell.length_a   1.000
_cell.length_b   1.000
_cell.length_c   1.000
_cell.angle_alpha   90.00
_cell.angle_beta   90.00
_cell.angle_gamma   90.00
#
_symmetry.space_group_name_H-M   'P 1'
#
loop_
_entity.id
_entity.type
_entity.pdbx_description
1 polymer ?
#
loop_
_entity_poly.entity_id
_entity_poly.type
_entity_poly.pdbx_seq_one_letter_code
_entity_poly.pdbx_strand_id
1 'polypeptide(L)'
;MSVESTETNPLRALSPQDLRAHAAEALTRARERSVVLTDAVDDEDLVRQHSKLMSPLVWDLAHIGSQEELWLVRDVGGREALRPDIDDIYDAFQHARADRPELPLLGPEETRKYVREVREKSFDILENVPLRGRRLTEDAFAFGMITQHEQQHDETMLATHQLREGDPVLQAPAPPPSRSGRLPAEVFVPGGAFTMGTSAEPWALDNERPAHEVAVEAFFIDTAPVTCGAYAEFLDSGGYENPRWWSERGWAYRSEHGIDAPRFWKREQDGWWRTRFGVYEKVTASEPVVHVSFYEAEAYAAWAGRRLPTEPEWEKAARFDPVTGRSRRFPWGDEEPTPEHANLGQHHLRPAEAGAYPAGASPLGVHQLIGDVWEWTSSGFEPYPGFAAFPYKEYSEVFFGGDYRILRGGSFGTDAAAIRGTFRNWDHPIRRQIFSGFRCARDTRPGEVG
;
A
#
# COMPACT_ATOMS: atom_id res chain seq x y z
N MET A 1 12.28 -11.24 34.70
CA MET A 1 12.93 -12.09 33.69
C MET A 1 11.88 -12.41 32.64
N SER A 2 11.70 -11.47 31.72
CA SER A 2 10.84 -11.61 30.57
C SER A 2 11.49 -12.61 29.62
N VAL A 3 10.77 -13.67 29.28
CA VAL A 3 11.12 -14.53 28.16
C VAL A 3 10.92 -13.68 26.92
N GLU A 4 12.00 -13.07 26.42
CA GLU A 4 12.02 -12.55 25.05
C GLU A 4 11.68 -13.75 24.15
N SER A 5 10.47 -13.79 23.58
CA SER A 5 10.23 -14.67 22.46
C SER A 5 11.11 -14.14 21.35
N THR A 6 12.22 -14.82 21.09
CA THR A 6 13.06 -14.54 19.94
C THR A 6 12.29 -15.01 18.72
N GLU A 7 11.32 -14.22 18.27
CA GLU A 7 10.73 -14.32 16.94
C GLU A 7 11.84 -13.99 15.95
N THR A 8 12.64 -15.00 15.61
CA THR A 8 13.68 -14.88 14.61
C THR A 8 13.02 -14.86 13.25
N ASN A 9 12.87 -13.65 12.69
CA ASN A 9 12.47 -13.48 11.31
C ASN A 9 13.34 -14.35 10.39
N PRO A 10 12.77 -15.09 9.40
CA PRO A 10 13.51 -15.99 8.53
C PRO A 10 14.73 -15.36 7.84
N LEU A 11 14.66 -14.08 7.49
CA LEU A 11 15.78 -13.35 6.86
C LEU A 11 17.01 -13.25 7.77
N ARG A 12 16.83 -13.15 9.09
CA ARG A 12 17.95 -13.09 10.04
C ARG A 12 18.67 -14.43 10.18
N ALA A 13 18.02 -15.53 9.80
CA ALA A 13 18.61 -16.86 9.83
C ALA A 13 19.41 -17.20 8.56
N LEU A 14 19.32 -16.37 7.52
CA LEU A 14 20.05 -16.59 6.27
C LEU A 14 21.57 -16.43 6.46
N SER A 15 22.32 -17.25 5.72
CA SER A 15 23.76 -17.03 5.60
C SER A 15 24.00 -15.68 4.87
N PRO A 16 25.18 -15.06 5.02
CA PRO A 16 25.50 -13.84 4.26
C PRO A 16 25.34 -14.01 2.75
N GLN A 17 25.63 -15.21 2.21
CA GLN A 17 25.49 -15.50 0.78
C GLN A 17 24.00 -15.58 0.37
N ASP A 18 23.17 -16.27 1.16
CA ASP A 18 21.74 -16.39 0.88
C ASP A 18 21.03 -15.04 1.04
N LEU A 19 21.45 -14.21 2.01
CA LEU A 19 20.93 -12.86 2.19
C LEU A 19 21.28 -11.95 0.99
N ARG A 20 22.48 -12.08 0.42
CA ARG A 20 22.84 -11.40 -0.83
C ARG A 20 21.97 -11.87 -1.98
N ALA A 21 21.79 -13.18 -2.14
CA ALA A 21 20.94 -13.75 -3.18
C ALA A 21 19.49 -13.23 -3.06
N HIS A 22 18.94 -13.25 -1.84
CA HIS A 22 17.60 -12.72 -1.56
C HIS A 22 17.46 -11.23 -1.91
N ALA A 23 18.43 -10.39 -1.51
CA ALA A 23 18.42 -8.98 -1.87
C ALA A 23 18.55 -8.75 -3.39
N ALA A 24 19.37 -9.55 -4.08
CA ALA A 24 19.54 -9.47 -5.52
C ALA A 24 18.26 -9.88 -6.28
N GLU A 25 17.60 -10.95 -5.84
CA GLU A 25 16.31 -11.40 -6.38
C GLU A 25 15.24 -10.32 -6.18
N ALA A 26 15.18 -9.72 -4.99
CA ALA A 26 14.20 -8.69 -4.67
C ALA A 26 14.36 -7.43 -5.55
N LEU A 27 15.59 -6.92 -5.70
CA LEU A 27 15.91 -5.82 -6.61
C LEU A 27 15.62 -6.16 -8.08
N THR A 28 15.94 -7.38 -8.50
CA THR A 28 15.69 -7.85 -9.88
C THR A 28 14.20 -7.82 -10.18
N ARG A 29 13.37 -8.42 -9.31
CA ARG A 29 11.91 -8.43 -9.49
C ARG A 29 11.31 -7.03 -9.50
N ALA A 30 11.79 -6.13 -8.64
CA ALA A 30 11.34 -4.74 -8.62
C ALA A 30 11.63 -4.04 -9.96
N ARG A 31 12.85 -4.15 -10.49
CA ARG A 31 13.19 -3.56 -11.79
C ARG A 31 12.45 -4.19 -12.95
N GLU A 32 12.27 -5.50 -12.97
CA GLU A 32 11.46 -6.18 -13.99
C GLU A 32 10.03 -5.62 -14.02
N ARG A 33 9.46 -5.33 -12.85
CA ARG A 33 8.16 -4.70 -12.72
C ARG A 33 8.15 -3.27 -13.27
N SER A 34 9.12 -2.43 -12.90
CA SER A 34 9.25 -1.07 -13.45
C SER A 34 9.40 -1.07 -14.96
N VAL A 35 10.15 -2.05 -15.51
CA VAL A 35 10.30 -2.23 -16.96
C VAL A 35 8.96 -2.58 -17.61
N VAL A 36 8.19 -3.54 -17.07
CA VAL A 36 6.85 -3.88 -17.60
C VAL A 36 5.93 -2.66 -17.62
N LEU A 37 5.91 -1.86 -16.56
CA LEU A 37 5.06 -0.67 -16.48
C LEU A 37 5.49 0.44 -17.44
N THR A 38 6.78 0.55 -17.75
CA THR A 38 7.30 1.59 -18.66
C THR A 38 7.33 1.16 -20.12
N ASP A 39 7.44 -0.13 -20.41
CA ASP A 39 7.42 -0.70 -21.78
C ASP A 39 6.00 -0.95 -22.30
N ALA A 40 4.99 -0.88 -21.44
CA ALA A 40 3.59 -0.97 -21.84
C ALA A 40 3.13 0.21 -22.73
N VAL A 41 3.86 1.32 -22.72
CA VAL A 41 3.52 2.55 -23.45
C VAL A 41 4.64 2.95 -24.41
N ASP A 42 4.31 3.79 -25.39
CA ASP A 42 5.32 4.42 -26.25
C ASP A 42 6.03 5.59 -25.53
N ASP A 43 7.07 6.13 -26.17
CA ASP A 43 7.86 7.24 -25.61
C ASP A 43 7.01 8.51 -25.40
N GLU A 44 5.96 8.74 -26.20
CA GLU A 44 5.08 9.89 -26.03
C GLU A 44 4.28 9.77 -24.72
N ASP A 45 3.68 8.61 -24.48
CA ASP A 45 2.94 8.33 -23.26
C ASP A 45 3.87 8.19 -22.03
N LEU A 46 5.13 7.78 -22.21
CA LEU A 46 6.12 7.68 -21.13
C LEU A 46 6.49 9.07 -20.57
N VAL A 47 6.63 10.07 -21.44
CA VAL A 47 6.98 11.45 -21.05
C VAL A 47 5.76 12.32 -20.75
N ARG A 48 4.56 11.91 -21.17
CA ARG A 48 3.30 12.63 -20.92
C ARG A 48 2.92 12.60 -19.44
N GLN A 49 2.44 13.74 -18.93
CA GLN A 49 1.72 13.79 -17.67
C GLN A 49 0.24 13.45 -17.90
N HIS A 50 -0.16 12.22 -17.57
CA HIS A 50 -1.54 11.74 -17.71
C HIS A 50 -2.51 12.40 -16.73
N SER A 51 -2.01 12.93 -15.62
CA SER A 51 -2.80 13.62 -14.61
C SER A 51 -1.89 14.52 -13.78
N LYS A 52 -2.37 15.71 -13.40
CA LYS A 52 -1.64 16.62 -12.48
C LYS A 52 -1.38 16.01 -11.09
N LEU A 53 -2.07 14.92 -10.75
CA LEU A 53 -1.84 14.18 -9.51
C LEU A 53 -0.61 13.27 -9.55
N MET A 54 -0.06 13.00 -10.74
CA MET A 54 0.97 12.00 -10.99
C MET A 54 2.15 12.60 -11.77
N SER A 55 3.32 12.00 -11.62
CA SER A 55 4.46 12.29 -12.51
C SER A 55 4.25 11.61 -13.87
N PRO A 56 4.94 12.10 -14.93
CA PRO A 56 5.26 11.26 -16.08
C PRO A 56 5.95 9.97 -15.65
N LEU A 57 5.68 8.86 -16.34
CA LEU A 57 6.29 7.56 -16.02
C LEU A 57 7.82 7.60 -16.13
N VAL A 58 8.37 8.38 -17.07
CA VAL A 58 9.83 8.60 -17.19
C VAL A 58 10.43 9.24 -15.94
N TRP A 59 9.69 10.14 -15.26
CA TRP A 59 10.16 10.78 -14.04
C TRP A 59 10.25 9.76 -12.90
N ASP A 60 9.23 8.92 -12.74
CA ASP A 60 9.24 7.87 -11.71
C ASP A 60 10.38 6.86 -11.95
N LEU A 61 10.63 6.45 -13.21
CA LEU A 61 11.73 5.56 -13.55
C LEU A 61 13.11 6.16 -13.24
N ALA A 62 13.34 7.43 -13.60
CA ALA A 62 14.59 8.12 -13.29
C ALA A 62 14.76 8.37 -11.78
N HIS A 63 13.67 8.72 -11.07
CA HIS A 63 13.66 8.89 -9.62
C HIS A 63 14.01 7.59 -8.89
N ILE A 64 13.49 6.44 -9.33
CA ILE A 64 13.89 5.12 -8.84
C ILE A 64 15.40 4.93 -8.96
N GLY A 65 15.97 5.22 -10.14
CA GLY A 65 17.42 5.16 -10.34
C GLY A 65 18.21 6.11 -9.44
N SER A 66 17.73 7.34 -9.27
CA SER A 66 18.35 8.36 -8.42
C SER A 66 18.37 7.97 -6.94
N GLN A 67 17.26 7.44 -6.41
CA GLN A 67 17.22 6.95 -5.03
C GLN A 67 18.07 5.70 -4.84
N GLU A 68 18.05 4.76 -5.79
CA GLU A 68 18.94 3.59 -5.76
C GLU A 68 20.42 4.01 -5.75
N GLU A 69 20.80 4.98 -6.59
CA GLU A 69 22.15 5.52 -6.62
C GLU A 69 22.54 6.19 -5.30
N LEU A 70 21.69 7.06 -4.77
CA LEU A 70 21.92 7.78 -3.53
C LEU A 70 22.25 6.81 -2.38
N TRP A 71 21.42 5.79 -2.21
CA TRP A 71 21.52 4.90 -1.07
C TRP A 71 22.51 3.76 -1.29
N LEU A 72 22.46 3.07 -2.44
CA LEU A 72 23.29 1.89 -2.66
C LEU A 72 24.66 2.26 -3.21
N VAL A 73 24.73 3.13 -4.21
CA VAL A 73 25.99 3.45 -4.90
C VAL A 73 26.85 4.41 -4.08
N ARG A 74 26.26 5.51 -3.63
CA ARG A 74 26.96 6.59 -2.92
C ARG A 74 27.12 6.29 -1.44
N ASP A 75 26.05 6.05 -0.70
CA ASP A 75 26.13 5.88 0.75
C ASP A 75 26.67 4.50 1.18
N VAL A 76 26.09 3.41 0.65
CA VAL A 76 26.55 2.05 0.97
C VAL A 76 27.89 1.76 0.30
N GLY A 77 28.03 2.09 -1.00
CA GLY A 77 29.23 1.79 -1.79
C GLY A 77 30.39 2.79 -1.63
N GLY A 78 30.14 3.99 -1.12
CA GLY A 78 31.15 5.06 -1.07
C GLY A 78 31.66 5.50 -2.44
N ARG A 79 30.89 5.28 -3.52
CA ARG A 79 31.27 5.60 -4.90
C ARG A 79 30.81 7.01 -5.28
N GLU A 80 31.48 7.62 -6.24
CA GLU A 80 31.05 8.90 -6.83
C GLU A 80 29.72 8.75 -7.58
N ALA A 81 28.96 9.84 -7.63
CA ALA A 81 27.73 9.91 -8.40
C ALA A 81 28.01 9.81 -9.91
N LEU A 82 27.22 9.02 -10.62
CA LEU A 82 27.13 8.90 -12.06
C LEU A 82 26.64 10.20 -12.71
N ARG A 83 25.58 10.80 -12.16
CA ARG A 83 24.93 12.00 -12.69
C ARG A 83 24.60 13.01 -11.58
N PRO A 84 25.60 13.63 -10.94
CA PRO A 84 25.33 14.64 -9.91
C PRO A 84 24.56 15.86 -10.46
N ASP A 85 24.53 16.05 -11.78
CA ASP A 85 23.81 17.13 -12.46
C ASP A 85 22.28 16.97 -12.44
N ILE A 86 21.75 15.79 -12.08
CA ILE A 86 20.31 15.52 -12.04
C ILE A 86 19.74 15.36 -10.63
N ASP A 87 20.57 15.46 -9.58
CA ASP A 87 20.17 15.22 -8.19
C ASP A 87 18.93 16.06 -7.80
N ASP A 88 18.92 17.35 -8.16
CA ASP A 88 17.80 18.25 -7.81
C ASP A 88 16.52 17.93 -8.62
N ILE A 89 16.66 17.47 -9.87
CA ILE A 89 15.53 17.24 -10.80
C ILE A 89 14.58 16.14 -10.29
N TYR A 90 15.17 15.15 -9.61
CA TYR A 90 14.45 13.97 -9.13
C TYR A 90 14.22 14.00 -7.62
N ASP A 91 14.41 15.15 -6.96
CA ASP A 91 14.00 15.35 -5.57
C ASP A 91 12.47 15.61 -5.48
N ALA A 92 11.76 14.66 -4.88
CA ALA A 92 10.31 14.72 -4.74
C ALA A 92 9.83 15.86 -3.82
N PHE A 93 10.68 16.39 -2.93
CA PHE A 93 10.35 17.48 -2.01
C PHE A 93 10.52 18.85 -2.65
N GLN A 94 11.43 18.98 -3.61
CA GLN A 94 11.67 20.23 -4.32
C GLN A 94 10.64 20.48 -5.43
N HIS A 95 10.12 19.42 -6.04
CA HIS A 95 9.27 19.53 -7.22
C HIS A 95 7.90 18.85 -7.03
N ALA A 96 6.86 19.69 -6.92
CA ALA A 96 5.48 19.25 -6.88
C ALA A 96 5.12 18.47 -8.16
N ARG A 97 4.27 17.44 -8.02
CA ARG A 97 3.93 16.54 -9.13
C ARG A 97 3.43 17.25 -10.39
N ALA A 98 2.65 18.31 -10.23
CA ALA A 98 2.09 19.07 -11.33
C ALA A 98 3.16 19.74 -12.21
N ASP A 99 4.29 20.13 -11.62
CA ASP A 99 5.31 20.98 -12.26
C ASP A 99 6.45 20.17 -12.89
N ARG A 100 6.53 18.86 -12.58
CA ARG A 100 7.57 17.94 -13.09
C ARG A 100 7.73 17.93 -14.62
N PRO A 101 6.67 18.07 -15.45
CA PRO A 101 6.83 18.10 -16.90
C PRO A 101 7.60 19.32 -17.43
N GLU A 102 7.74 20.38 -16.64
CA GLU A 102 8.46 21.60 -17.02
C GLU A 102 9.97 21.50 -16.74
N LEU A 103 10.40 20.46 -16.01
CA LEU A 103 11.79 20.21 -15.68
C LEU A 103 12.55 19.67 -16.91
N PRO A 104 13.88 19.86 -16.99
CA PRO A 104 14.72 19.28 -18.03
C PRO A 104 14.97 17.78 -17.76
N LEU A 105 13.92 16.97 -17.86
CA LEU A 105 13.96 15.53 -17.59
C LEU A 105 14.88 14.80 -18.58
N LEU A 106 15.54 13.75 -18.11
CA LEU A 106 16.18 12.77 -18.99
C LEU A 106 15.15 12.16 -19.95
N GLY A 107 15.54 11.99 -21.20
CA GLY A 107 14.70 11.30 -22.19
C GLY A 107 14.55 9.79 -21.88
N PRO A 108 13.65 9.07 -22.56
CA PRO A 108 13.42 7.64 -22.34
C PRO A 108 14.70 6.78 -22.42
N GLU A 109 15.47 6.89 -23.51
CA GLU A 109 16.70 6.12 -23.71
C GLU A 109 17.76 6.46 -22.65
N GLU A 110 17.93 7.75 -22.35
CA GLU A 110 18.90 8.23 -21.38
C GLU A 110 18.56 7.77 -19.95
N THR A 111 17.28 7.83 -19.58
CA THR A 111 16.76 7.32 -18.31
C THR A 111 17.04 5.82 -18.18
N ARG A 112 16.68 5.02 -19.19
CA ARG A 112 16.90 3.57 -19.18
C ARG A 112 18.37 3.20 -19.09
N LYS A 113 19.24 3.98 -19.75
CA LYS A 113 20.69 3.81 -19.63
C LYS A 113 21.19 4.12 -18.23
N TYR A 114 20.82 5.27 -17.67
CA TYR A 114 21.21 5.69 -16.33
C TYR A 114 20.79 4.66 -15.27
N VAL A 115 19.51 4.26 -15.28
CA VAL A 115 18.93 3.29 -14.34
C VAL A 115 19.59 1.91 -14.44
N ARG A 116 20.04 1.51 -15.63
CA ARG A 116 20.82 0.27 -15.85
C ARG A 116 22.22 0.37 -15.24
N GLU A 117 22.94 1.46 -15.52
CA GLU A 117 24.30 1.68 -14.98
C GLU A 117 24.31 1.77 -13.45
N VAL A 118 23.29 2.40 -12.85
CA VAL A 118 23.08 2.40 -11.40
C VAL A 118 22.92 0.97 -10.89
N ARG A 119 22.07 0.17 -11.52
CA ARG A 119 21.80 -1.22 -11.10
C ARG A 119 23.03 -2.11 -11.16
N GLU A 120 23.81 -2.00 -12.23
CA GLU A 120 25.08 -2.73 -12.37
C GLU A 120 26.02 -2.41 -11.20
N LYS A 121 26.17 -1.13 -10.86
CA LYS A 121 26.97 -0.71 -9.69
C LYS A 121 26.39 -1.20 -8.37
N SER A 122 25.07 -1.15 -8.19
CA SER A 122 24.39 -1.67 -6.99
C SER A 122 24.69 -3.15 -6.77
N PHE A 123 24.72 -3.96 -7.83
CA PHE A 123 25.08 -5.38 -7.73
C PHE A 123 26.56 -5.59 -7.42
N ASP A 124 27.49 -4.85 -8.04
CA ASP A 124 28.92 -4.91 -7.65
C ASP A 124 29.12 -4.64 -6.15
N ILE A 125 28.34 -3.71 -5.60
CA ILE A 125 28.39 -3.32 -4.19
C ILE A 125 27.78 -4.43 -3.33
N LEU A 126 26.63 -4.95 -3.73
CA LEU A 126 25.95 -6.05 -3.04
C LEU A 126 26.82 -7.31 -2.96
N GLU A 127 27.68 -7.58 -3.92
CA GLU A 127 28.60 -8.73 -3.85
C GLU A 127 29.62 -8.63 -2.71
N ASN A 128 30.06 -7.40 -2.40
CA ASN A 128 31.26 -7.18 -1.58
C ASN A 128 30.98 -6.54 -0.21
N VAL A 129 29.88 -5.81 -0.05
CA VAL A 129 29.63 -5.03 1.18
C VAL A 129 29.34 -5.93 2.39
N PRO A 130 29.88 -5.64 3.59
CA PRO A 130 29.46 -6.35 4.81
C PRO A 130 27.96 -6.11 5.11
N LEU A 131 27.18 -7.18 5.24
CA LEU A 131 25.75 -7.12 5.58
C LEU A 131 25.48 -7.20 7.10
N ARG A 132 26.53 -6.93 7.89
CA ARG A 132 26.54 -6.96 9.36
C ARG A 132 27.42 -5.83 9.90
N GLY A 133 27.05 -5.24 11.03
CA GLY A 133 27.87 -4.29 11.80
C GLY A 133 27.66 -2.81 11.48
N ARG A 134 26.98 -2.46 10.38
CA ARG A 134 26.53 -1.10 10.08
C ARG A 134 25.01 -1.11 9.94
N ARG A 135 24.29 -0.29 10.71
CA ARG A 135 22.81 -0.27 10.74
C ARG A 135 22.15 -0.22 9.35
N LEU A 136 22.75 0.51 8.41
CA LEU A 136 22.24 0.66 7.04
C LEU A 136 22.38 -0.61 6.19
N THR A 137 23.40 -1.44 6.45
CA THR A 137 23.64 -2.69 5.69
C THR A 137 23.31 -3.95 6.48
N GLU A 138 23.03 -3.83 7.78
CA GLU A 138 22.57 -4.90 8.66
C GLU A 138 21.34 -5.58 8.04
N ASP A 139 21.37 -6.92 7.93
CA ASP A 139 20.29 -7.69 7.28
C ASP A 139 19.93 -7.20 5.86
N ALA A 140 20.89 -6.60 5.16
CA ALA A 140 20.69 -5.96 3.85
C ALA A 140 19.59 -4.87 3.86
N PHE A 141 19.40 -4.17 4.99
CA PHE A 141 18.34 -3.17 5.16
C PHE A 141 18.25 -2.17 3.99
N ALA A 142 19.35 -1.52 3.58
CA ALA A 142 19.32 -0.55 2.48
C ALA A 142 18.82 -1.14 1.15
N PHE A 143 19.19 -2.39 0.84
CA PHE A 143 18.74 -3.07 -0.37
C PHE A 143 17.25 -3.42 -0.30
N GLY A 144 16.78 -3.85 0.87
CA GLY A 144 15.36 -4.06 1.15
C GLY A 144 14.55 -2.76 1.11
N MET A 145 15.11 -1.67 1.63
CA MET A 145 14.50 -0.33 1.59
C MET A 145 14.36 0.16 0.15
N ILE A 146 15.41 0.02 -0.68
CA ILE A 146 15.36 0.42 -2.09
C ILE A 146 14.43 -0.48 -2.90
N THR A 147 14.40 -1.78 -2.63
CA THR A 147 13.38 -2.67 -3.22
C THR A 147 11.97 -2.15 -2.92
N GLN A 148 11.70 -1.77 -1.66
CA GLN A 148 10.40 -1.26 -1.26
C GLN A 148 10.08 0.11 -1.87
N HIS A 149 11.07 0.99 -2.00
CA HIS A 149 10.92 2.28 -2.67
C HIS A 149 10.54 2.09 -4.15
N GLU A 150 11.26 1.23 -4.88
CA GLU A 150 10.96 0.92 -6.28
C GLU A 150 9.55 0.32 -6.42
N GLN A 151 9.17 -0.63 -5.56
CA GLN A 151 7.83 -1.24 -5.56
C GLN A 151 6.70 -0.27 -5.21
N GLN A 152 6.94 0.72 -4.35
CA GLN A 152 5.97 1.79 -4.06
C GLN A 152 5.81 2.74 -5.26
N HIS A 153 6.90 3.04 -5.97
CA HIS A 153 6.84 3.79 -7.23
C HIS A 153 6.20 2.97 -8.35
N ASP A 154 6.35 1.64 -8.38
CA ASP A 154 5.63 0.79 -9.31
C ASP A 154 4.12 0.83 -9.08
N GLU A 155 3.66 0.81 -7.82
CA GLU A 155 2.23 1.02 -7.51
C GLU A 155 1.76 2.44 -7.89
N THR A 156 2.63 3.44 -7.75
CA THR A 156 2.37 4.82 -8.21
C THR A 156 2.25 4.89 -9.74
N MET A 157 3.16 4.28 -10.48
CA MET A 157 3.11 4.17 -11.94
C MET A 157 1.88 3.39 -12.39
N LEU A 158 1.48 2.34 -11.66
CA LEU A 158 0.23 1.62 -11.90
C LEU A 158 -0.98 2.54 -11.73
N ALA A 159 -1.02 3.40 -10.70
CA ALA A 159 -2.09 4.40 -10.57
C ALA A 159 -2.09 5.43 -11.73
N THR A 160 -0.91 5.76 -12.30
CA THR A 160 -0.81 6.56 -13.53
C THR A 160 -1.45 5.82 -14.71
N HIS A 161 -1.20 4.52 -14.88
CA HIS A 161 -1.85 3.70 -15.92
C HIS A 161 -3.37 3.63 -15.75
N GLN A 162 -3.88 3.64 -14.51
CA GLN A 162 -5.33 3.71 -14.26
C GLN A 162 -5.92 5.08 -14.66
N LEU A 163 -5.14 6.15 -14.59
CA LEU A 163 -5.57 7.51 -14.96
C LEU A 163 -5.40 7.83 -16.45
N ARG A 164 -4.51 7.11 -17.14
CA ARG A 164 -4.26 7.27 -18.57
C ARG A 164 -5.55 7.11 -19.37
N GLU A 165 -5.77 8.04 -20.30
CA GLU A 165 -6.85 7.95 -21.28
C GLU A 165 -6.38 7.20 -22.54
N GLY A 166 -7.28 6.47 -23.17
CA GLY A 166 -7.01 5.70 -24.39
C GLY A 166 -7.14 4.19 -24.21
N ASP A 167 -6.70 3.45 -25.22
CA ASP A 167 -6.84 2.00 -25.26
C ASP A 167 -6.02 1.31 -24.16
N PRO A 168 -6.50 0.17 -23.61
CA PRO A 168 -5.77 -0.58 -22.59
C PRO A 168 -4.38 -1.00 -23.07
N VAL A 169 -3.37 -0.73 -22.23
CA VAL A 169 -1.97 -1.13 -22.47
C VAL A 169 -1.47 -2.22 -21.52
N LEU A 170 -2.23 -2.49 -20.45
CA LEU A 170 -1.94 -3.54 -19.49
C LEU A 170 -2.99 -4.66 -19.60
N GLN A 171 -2.53 -5.90 -19.46
CA GLN A 171 -3.39 -7.08 -19.45
C GLN A 171 -2.98 -8.01 -18.32
N ALA A 172 -3.96 -8.65 -17.71
CA ALA A 172 -3.76 -9.62 -16.64
C ALA A 172 -4.91 -10.64 -16.61
N PRO A 173 -4.67 -11.87 -16.14
CA PRO A 173 -5.73 -12.84 -15.92
C PRO A 173 -6.69 -12.37 -14.82
N ALA A 174 -7.94 -12.83 -14.88
CA ALA A 174 -8.91 -12.60 -13.82
C ALA A 174 -8.42 -13.21 -12.47
N PRO A 175 -8.76 -12.58 -11.33
CA PRO A 175 -8.52 -13.17 -10.02
C PRO A 175 -9.33 -14.45 -9.83
N PRO A 176 -8.94 -15.32 -8.88
CA PRO A 176 -9.73 -16.50 -8.53
C PRO A 176 -11.14 -16.09 -8.06
N PRO A 177 -12.18 -16.90 -8.35
CA PRO A 177 -13.52 -16.64 -7.83
C PRO A 177 -13.55 -16.81 -6.31
N SER A 178 -14.62 -16.33 -5.65
CA SER A 178 -14.81 -16.57 -4.23
C SER A 178 -14.77 -18.08 -3.91
N ARG A 179 -13.88 -18.47 -3.00
CA ARG A 179 -13.69 -19.87 -2.54
C ARG A 179 -14.35 -20.12 -1.20
N SER A 180 -14.81 -19.07 -0.54
CA SER A 180 -15.48 -19.15 0.74
C SER A 180 -16.98 -19.40 0.54
N GLY A 181 -17.58 -20.13 1.47
CA GLY A 181 -19.04 -20.15 1.58
C GLY A 181 -19.58 -18.78 2.02
N ARG A 182 -20.83 -18.76 2.49
CA ARG A 182 -21.39 -17.54 3.08
C ARG A 182 -20.57 -17.15 4.32
N LEU A 183 -19.81 -16.06 4.20
CA LEU A 183 -19.07 -15.47 5.31
C LEU A 183 -20.02 -14.78 6.30
N PRO A 184 -19.69 -14.72 7.61
CA PRO A 184 -20.36 -13.81 8.52
C PRO A 184 -20.17 -12.37 8.03
N ALA A 185 -21.12 -11.48 8.33
CA ALA A 185 -21.00 -10.08 7.92
C ALA A 185 -19.84 -9.37 8.64
N GLU A 186 -19.63 -9.72 9.90
CA GLU A 186 -18.62 -9.13 10.78
C GLU A 186 -18.06 -10.19 11.74
N VAL A 187 -16.87 -9.89 12.26
CA VAL A 187 -16.08 -10.71 13.17
C VAL A 187 -15.92 -9.95 14.48
N PHE A 188 -16.11 -10.65 15.60
CA PHE A 188 -15.82 -10.12 16.92
C PHE A 188 -14.32 -10.12 17.19
N VAL A 189 -13.77 -8.97 17.60
CA VAL A 189 -12.38 -8.82 18.04
C VAL A 189 -12.38 -8.57 19.55
N PRO A 190 -11.79 -9.47 20.37
CA PRO A 190 -11.79 -9.31 21.81
C PRO A 190 -11.00 -8.08 22.24
N GLY A 191 -11.48 -7.40 23.28
CA GLY A 191 -10.77 -6.28 23.90
C GLY A 191 -9.47 -6.73 24.58
N GLY A 192 -8.58 -5.78 24.86
CA GLY A 192 -7.33 -6.00 25.57
C GLY A 192 -6.08 -5.60 24.79
N ALA A 193 -4.93 -5.81 25.42
CA ALA A 193 -3.62 -5.49 24.87
C ALA A 193 -3.18 -6.44 23.73
N PHE A 194 -2.43 -5.91 22.78
CA PHE A 194 -1.67 -6.65 21.77
C PHE A 194 -0.37 -5.90 21.44
N THR A 195 0.58 -6.58 20.82
CA THR A 195 1.82 -5.95 20.32
C THR A 195 1.54 -5.31 18.96
N MET A 196 1.59 -3.98 18.89
CA MET A 196 1.50 -3.18 17.67
C MET A 196 2.90 -2.84 17.15
N GLY A 197 3.05 -2.73 15.83
CA GLY A 197 4.34 -2.49 15.18
C GLY A 197 5.27 -3.69 15.22
N THR A 198 6.54 -3.46 14.89
CA THR A 198 7.57 -4.50 14.87
C THR A 198 8.94 -3.98 15.28
N SER A 199 9.72 -4.83 15.94
CA SER A 199 11.16 -4.65 16.17
C SER A 199 11.99 -5.79 15.56
N ALA A 200 11.32 -6.80 14.99
CA ALA A 200 11.94 -8.04 14.51
C ALA A 200 12.12 -8.07 12.99
N GLU A 201 11.20 -7.46 12.23
CA GLU A 201 11.27 -7.43 10.76
C GLU A 201 12.50 -6.63 10.31
N PRO A 202 13.46 -7.22 9.57
CA PRO A 202 14.67 -6.53 9.18
C PRO A 202 14.40 -5.35 8.24
N TRP A 203 13.50 -5.53 7.28
CA TRP A 203 13.21 -4.51 6.25
C TRP A 203 12.00 -3.62 6.59
N ALA A 204 11.46 -3.71 7.81
CA ALA A 204 10.41 -2.78 8.24
C ALA A 204 10.93 -1.35 8.31
N LEU A 205 10.11 -0.43 7.82
CA LEU A 205 10.38 0.99 7.72
C LEU A 205 10.32 1.64 9.10
N ASP A 206 10.84 2.85 9.23
CA ASP A 206 10.98 3.52 10.53
C ASP A 206 9.63 3.75 11.24
N ASN A 207 8.58 4.11 10.50
CA ASN A 207 7.25 4.38 11.04
C ASN A 207 6.51 3.13 11.57
N GLU A 208 6.99 1.93 11.27
CA GLU A 208 6.46 0.66 11.79
C GLU A 208 7.06 0.28 13.15
N ARG A 209 8.02 1.07 13.64
CA ARG A 209 8.88 0.76 14.79
C ARG A 209 8.72 1.79 15.93
N PRO A 210 9.02 1.39 17.17
CA PRO A 210 9.27 0.01 17.61
C PRO A 210 7.96 -0.77 17.84
N ALA A 211 8.09 -2.09 18.06
CA ALA A 211 7.01 -2.87 18.66
C ALA A 211 6.67 -2.31 20.05
N HIS A 212 5.39 -2.10 20.34
CA HIS A 212 4.90 -1.58 21.61
C HIS A 212 3.51 -2.13 21.93
N GLU A 213 3.14 -2.12 23.20
CA GLU A 213 1.82 -2.61 23.65
C GLU A 213 0.75 -1.55 23.43
N VAL A 214 -0.38 -1.94 22.83
CA VAL A 214 -1.57 -1.09 22.68
C VAL A 214 -2.78 -1.88 23.15
N ALA A 215 -3.64 -1.26 23.96
CA ALA A 215 -4.94 -1.82 24.33
C ALA A 215 -6.04 -1.18 23.50
N VAL A 216 -6.94 -2.01 22.97
CA VAL A 216 -8.17 -1.58 22.31
C VAL A 216 -9.36 -2.23 22.99
N GLU A 217 -10.48 -1.52 23.01
CA GLU A 217 -11.76 -2.07 23.48
C GLU A 217 -12.24 -3.19 22.56
N ALA A 218 -13.22 -3.97 23.03
CA ALA A 218 -13.83 -5.01 22.20
C ALA A 218 -14.74 -4.39 21.12
N PHE A 219 -14.61 -4.86 19.89
CA PHE A 219 -15.32 -4.31 18.72
C PHE A 219 -15.68 -5.40 17.72
N PHE A 220 -16.53 -5.07 16.76
CA PHE A 220 -16.76 -5.87 15.57
C PHE A 220 -16.14 -5.18 14.37
N ILE A 221 -15.58 -5.97 13.46
CA ILE A 221 -15.05 -5.50 12.18
C ILE A 221 -15.68 -6.31 11.05
N ASP A 222 -15.98 -5.69 9.92
CA ASP A 222 -16.52 -6.41 8.77
C ASP A 222 -15.56 -7.55 8.39
N THR A 223 -16.09 -8.69 7.93
CA THR A 223 -15.26 -9.86 7.62
C THR A 223 -14.40 -9.64 6.38
N ALA A 224 -14.91 -8.91 5.39
CA ALA A 224 -14.22 -8.56 4.14
C ALA A 224 -14.43 -7.05 3.85
N PRO A 225 -13.66 -6.46 2.92
CA PRO A 225 -13.85 -5.05 2.54
C PRO A 225 -15.26 -4.78 2.02
N VAL A 226 -15.70 -3.52 2.11
CA VAL A 226 -16.99 -3.10 1.55
C VAL A 226 -17.01 -3.36 0.04
N THR A 227 -18.02 -4.09 -0.42
CA THR A 227 -18.14 -4.46 -1.83
C THR A 227 -18.78 -3.36 -2.67
N CYS A 228 -18.56 -3.41 -3.98
CA CYS A 228 -19.18 -2.51 -4.94
C CYS A 228 -20.71 -2.59 -4.88
N GLY A 229 -21.28 -3.78 -4.64
CA GLY A 229 -22.73 -3.97 -4.46
C GLY A 229 -23.26 -3.24 -3.23
N ALA A 230 -22.60 -3.39 -2.09
CA ALA A 230 -22.98 -2.67 -0.87
C ALA A 230 -22.81 -1.14 -1.03
N TYR A 231 -21.75 -0.72 -1.73
CA TYR A 231 -21.54 0.70 -2.05
C TYR A 231 -22.61 1.26 -3.00
N ALA A 232 -23.11 0.45 -3.94
CA ALA A 232 -24.21 0.84 -4.81
C ALA A 232 -25.51 1.10 -4.02
N GLU A 233 -25.77 0.36 -2.93
CA GLU A 233 -26.90 0.65 -2.04
C GLU A 233 -26.77 2.01 -1.35
N PHE A 234 -25.56 2.39 -0.94
CA PHE A 234 -25.28 3.73 -0.41
C PHE A 234 -25.57 4.82 -1.43
N LEU A 235 -25.10 4.64 -2.67
CA LEU A 235 -25.39 5.55 -3.80
C LEU A 235 -26.90 5.67 -4.05
N ASP A 236 -27.60 4.55 -4.19
CA ASP A 236 -29.03 4.51 -4.49
C ASP A 236 -29.90 5.09 -3.34
N SER A 237 -29.38 5.12 -2.12
CA SER A 237 -30.05 5.71 -0.96
C SER A 237 -29.95 7.24 -0.86
N GLY A 238 -29.28 7.89 -1.81
CA GLY A 238 -28.98 9.32 -1.78
C GLY A 238 -27.78 9.67 -0.89
N GLY A 239 -26.81 8.76 -0.80
CA GLY A 239 -25.65 8.89 0.10
C GLY A 239 -24.79 10.13 -0.18
N TYR A 240 -24.65 10.51 -1.46
CA TYR A 240 -23.87 11.68 -1.88
C TYR A 240 -24.69 12.98 -1.87
N GLU A 241 -26.00 12.89 -1.72
CA GLU A 241 -26.93 14.03 -1.68
C GLU A 241 -27.27 14.44 -0.24
N ASN A 242 -26.91 13.63 0.74
CA ASN A 242 -27.33 13.82 2.12
C ASN A 242 -26.16 14.23 3.05
N PRO A 243 -26.06 15.51 3.44
CA PRO A 243 -24.93 16.00 4.24
C PRO A 243 -24.82 15.36 5.63
N ARG A 244 -25.89 14.74 6.15
CA ARG A 244 -25.88 14.13 7.50
C ARG A 244 -24.89 12.99 7.65
N TRP A 245 -24.45 12.39 6.55
CA TRP A 245 -23.49 11.29 6.53
C TRP A 245 -22.05 11.76 6.49
N TRP A 246 -21.80 12.99 6.08
CA TRP A 246 -20.48 13.49 5.79
C TRP A 246 -19.96 14.34 6.95
N SER A 247 -18.65 14.33 7.18
CA SER A 247 -18.04 15.42 7.93
C SER A 247 -18.21 16.75 7.19
N GLU A 248 -18.10 17.88 7.90
CA GLU A 248 -18.18 19.21 7.27
C GLU A 248 -17.15 19.36 6.14
N ARG A 249 -15.91 18.91 6.39
CA ARG A 249 -14.82 18.93 5.40
C ARG A 249 -15.11 18.01 4.22
N GLY A 250 -15.61 16.80 4.48
CA GLY A 250 -15.98 15.85 3.43
C GLY A 250 -17.11 16.36 2.55
N TRP A 251 -18.15 16.93 3.14
CA TRP A 251 -19.28 17.52 2.42
C TRP A 251 -18.84 18.71 1.55
N ALA A 252 -18.01 19.60 2.11
CA ALA A 252 -17.46 20.73 1.37
C ALA A 252 -16.65 20.26 0.16
N TYR A 253 -15.71 19.32 0.36
CA TYR A 253 -14.88 18.78 -0.71
C TYR A 253 -15.70 18.08 -1.80
N ARG A 254 -16.63 17.20 -1.40
CA ARG A 254 -17.56 16.51 -2.30
C ARG A 254 -18.35 17.50 -3.15
N SER A 255 -18.85 18.57 -2.53
CA SER A 255 -19.68 19.59 -3.20
C SER A 255 -18.87 20.46 -4.16
N GLU A 256 -17.69 20.92 -3.74
CA GLU A 256 -16.78 21.73 -4.55
C GLU A 256 -16.34 21.01 -5.83
N HIS A 257 -16.08 19.69 -5.73
CA HIS A 257 -15.56 18.89 -6.82
C HIS A 257 -16.63 18.07 -7.56
N GLY A 258 -17.91 18.26 -7.23
CA GLY A 258 -19.02 17.58 -7.89
C GLY A 258 -18.94 16.06 -7.83
N ILE A 259 -18.49 15.50 -6.70
CA ILE A 259 -18.27 14.06 -6.57
C ILE A 259 -19.60 13.35 -6.28
N ASP A 260 -19.98 12.37 -7.09
CA ASP A 260 -21.27 11.67 -6.98
C ASP A 260 -21.17 10.12 -7.01
N ALA A 261 -19.97 9.58 -7.24
CA ALA A 261 -19.67 8.16 -7.24
C ALA A 261 -18.17 7.91 -7.00
N PRO A 262 -17.76 6.65 -6.70
CA PRO A 262 -16.35 6.26 -6.72
C PRO A 262 -15.68 6.67 -8.03
N ARG A 263 -14.39 6.99 -7.99
CA ARG A 263 -13.70 7.45 -9.20
C ARG A 263 -13.81 6.38 -10.29
N PHE A 264 -13.99 6.83 -11.53
CA PHE A 264 -14.16 6.01 -12.74
C PHE A 264 -15.51 5.32 -12.90
N TRP A 265 -16.43 5.40 -11.93
CA TRP A 265 -17.77 4.88 -12.09
C TRP A 265 -18.63 5.81 -12.95
N LYS A 266 -19.52 5.21 -13.76
CA LYS A 266 -20.54 5.89 -14.55
C LYS A 266 -21.84 5.12 -14.45
N ARG A 267 -22.96 5.84 -14.35
CA ARG A 267 -24.29 5.24 -14.40
C ARG A 267 -24.71 5.03 -15.84
N GLU A 268 -25.05 3.80 -16.19
CA GLU A 268 -25.64 3.40 -17.47
C GLU A 268 -27.06 2.86 -17.26
N GLN A 269 -27.77 2.54 -18.35
CA GLN A 269 -29.15 2.04 -18.30
C GLN A 269 -29.29 0.72 -17.51
N ASP A 270 -28.28 -0.13 -17.52
CA ASP A 270 -28.31 -1.48 -16.92
C ASP A 270 -27.48 -1.61 -15.63
N GLY A 271 -27.05 -0.49 -15.05
CA GLY A 271 -26.34 -0.44 -13.76
C GLY A 271 -25.10 0.46 -13.77
N TRP A 272 -24.19 0.18 -12.84
CA TRP A 272 -22.91 0.88 -12.74
C TRP A 272 -21.86 0.23 -13.64
N TRP A 273 -21.14 1.08 -14.38
CA TRP A 273 -19.99 0.72 -15.20
C TRP A 273 -18.76 1.47 -14.69
N ARG A 274 -17.58 0.96 -15.00
CA ARG A 274 -16.30 1.61 -14.66
C ARG A 274 -15.31 1.53 -15.82
N THR A 275 -14.39 2.48 -15.85
CA THR A 275 -13.16 2.37 -16.67
C THR A 275 -11.99 1.94 -15.78
N ARG A 276 -11.43 0.77 -16.06
CA ARG A 276 -10.29 0.20 -15.33
C ARG A 276 -9.14 -0.05 -16.30
N PHE A 277 -8.03 0.66 -16.15
CA PHE A 277 -6.87 0.61 -17.05
C PHE A 277 -7.26 0.71 -18.54
N GLY A 278 -8.16 1.65 -18.88
CA GLY A 278 -8.72 1.84 -20.22
C GLY A 278 -9.85 0.87 -20.60
N VAL A 279 -10.07 -0.21 -19.85
CA VAL A 279 -11.15 -1.17 -20.12
C VAL A 279 -12.47 -0.65 -19.56
N TYR A 280 -13.47 -0.43 -20.42
CA TYR A 280 -14.82 -0.09 -19.99
C TYR A 280 -15.65 -1.36 -19.73
N GLU A 281 -16.05 -1.57 -18.49
CA GLU A 281 -16.70 -2.81 -18.04
C GLU A 281 -17.81 -2.53 -17.02
N LYS A 282 -18.73 -3.48 -16.88
CA LYS A 282 -19.74 -3.45 -15.81
C LYS A 282 -19.08 -3.66 -14.46
N VAL A 283 -19.54 -2.95 -13.44
CA VAL A 283 -19.05 -3.11 -12.06
C VAL A 283 -19.46 -4.47 -11.50
N THR A 284 -18.50 -5.25 -11.03
CA THR A 284 -18.72 -6.53 -10.34
C THR A 284 -19.16 -6.27 -8.89
N ALA A 285 -20.39 -6.65 -8.53
CA ALA A 285 -20.96 -6.34 -7.21
C ALA A 285 -20.21 -6.99 -6.02
N SER A 286 -19.56 -8.13 -6.22
CA SER A 286 -18.81 -8.91 -5.21
C SER A 286 -17.37 -8.45 -5.00
N GLU A 287 -16.84 -7.59 -5.87
CA GLU A 287 -15.50 -7.01 -5.69
C GLU A 287 -15.51 -5.90 -4.63
N PRO A 288 -14.45 -5.74 -3.83
CA PRO A 288 -14.21 -4.55 -3.02
C PRO A 288 -14.39 -3.26 -3.85
N VAL A 289 -15.02 -2.25 -3.25
CA VAL A 289 -15.04 -0.91 -3.84
C VAL A 289 -13.63 -0.34 -3.83
N VAL A 290 -13.23 0.29 -4.94
CA VAL A 290 -11.90 0.90 -5.12
C VAL A 290 -12.08 2.34 -5.59
N HIS A 291 -11.07 3.17 -5.31
CA HIS A 291 -10.99 4.57 -5.74
C HIS A 291 -12.01 5.48 -5.05
N VAL A 292 -12.15 5.29 -3.73
CA VAL A 292 -12.93 6.14 -2.84
C VAL A 292 -12.00 6.90 -1.90
N SER A 293 -12.30 8.18 -1.68
CA SER A 293 -11.59 9.01 -0.71
C SER A 293 -11.89 8.60 0.73
N PHE A 294 -11.08 9.06 1.69
CA PHE A 294 -11.37 8.89 3.11
C PHE A 294 -12.76 9.47 3.47
N TYR A 295 -13.12 10.61 2.88
CA TYR A 295 -14.41 11.25 3.10
C TYR A 295 -15.60 10.42 2.59
N GLU A 296 -15.41 9.73 1.46
CA GLU A 296 -16.40 8.78 0.94
C GLU A 296 -16.53 7.55 1.84
N ALA A 297 -15.40 7.02 2.32
CA ALA A 297 -15.36 5.88 3.24
C ALA A 297 -16.02 6.18 4.59
N GLU A 298 -15.74 7.33 5.21
CA GLU A 298 -16.39 7.72 6.48
C GLU A 298 -17.90 7.95 6.31
N ALA A 299 -18.32 8.52 5.17
CA ALA A 299 -19.72 8.81 4.90
C ALA A 299 -20.53 7.53 4.69
N TYR A 300 -19.98 6.57 3.94
CA TYR A 300 -20.55 5.24 3.85
C TYR A 300 -20.67 4.60 5.24
N ALA A 301 -19.61 4.63 6.04
CA ALA A 301 -19.61 3.99 7.35
C ALA A 301 -20.70 4.59 8.25
N ALA A 302 -20.85 5.92 8.25
CA ALA A 302 -21.90 6.63 8.98
C ALA A 302 -23.30 6.22 8.51
N TRP A 303 -23.53 6.15 7.18
CA TRP A 303 -24.80 5.68 6.61
C TRP A 303 -25.14 4.25 7.02
N ALA A 304 -24.13 3.37 7.05
CA ALA A 304 -24.29 1.97 7.46
C ALA A 304 -24.50 1.81 8.98
N GLY A 305 -24.50 2.89 9.76
CA GLY A 305 -24.56 2.84 11.22
C GLY A 305 -23.30 2.27 11.86
N ARG A 306 -22.15 2.47 11.20
CA ARG A 306 -20.82 1.96 11.55
C ARG A 306 -19.81 3.13 11.63
N ARG A 307 -18.53 2.80 11.77
CA ARG A 307 -17.38 3.71 11.69
C ARG A 307 -16.24 3.05 10.91
N LEU A 308 -15.22 3.82 10.54
CA LEU A 308 -13.95 3.23 10.10
C LEU A 308 -13.19 2.67 11.31
N PRO A 309 -12.43 1.56 11.16
CA PRO A 309 -11.52 1.10 12.20
C PRO A 309 -10.43 2.15 12.44
N THR A 310 -9.90 2.20 13.65
CA THR A 310 -8.61 2.86 13.90
C THR A 310 -7.48 1.97 13.37
N GLU A 311 -6.28 2.54 13.15
CA GLU A 311 -5.10 1.75 12.78
C GLU A 311 -4.78 0.63 13.79
N PRO A 312 -4.80 0.87 15.13
CA PRO A 312 -4.60 -0.21 16.10
C PRO A 312 -5.65 -1.32 16.03
N GLU A 313 -6.93 -0.98 15.83
CA GLU A 313 -8.00 -1.98 15.67
C GLU A 313 -7.78 -2.83 14.43
N TRP A 314 -7.43 -2.20 13.31
CA TRP A 314 -7.12 -2.90 12.07
C TRP A 314 -5.94 -3.86 12.26
N GLU A 315 -4.84 -3.38 12.85
CA GLU A 315 -3.64 -4.20 13.04
C GLU A 315 -3.87 -5.35 14.03
N LYS A 316 -4.66 -5.13 15.08
CA LYS A 316 -5.08 -6.19 15.99
C LYS A 316 -5.93 -7.24 15.28
N ALA A 317 -6.94 -6.81 14.50
CA ALA A 317 -7.78 -7.72 13.73
C ALA A 317 -6.95 -8.54 12.72
N ALA A 318 -5.87 -7.96 12.20
CA ALA A 318 -4.97 -8.62 11.29
C ALA A 318 -4.02 -9.61 11.96
N ARG A 319 -3.37 -9.23 13.05
CA ARG A 319 -2.19 -9.96 13.55
C ARG A 319 -2.42 -10.70 14.86
N PHE A 320 -3.35 -10.26 15.69
CA PHE A 320 -3.51 -10.81 17.02
C PHE A 320 -4.16 -12.20 16.97
N ASP A 321 -3.48 -13.16 17.59
CA ASP A 321 -3.96 -14.52 17.76
C ASP A 321 -4.48 -14.70 19.20
N PRO A 322 -5.81 -14.78 19.42
CA PRO A 322 -6.36 -14.89 20.76
C PRO A 322 -6.05 -16.22 21.43
N VAL A 323 -5.64 -17.26 20.68
CA VAL A 323 -5.29 -18.57 21.24
C VAL A 323 -3.90 -18.55 21.85
N THR A 324 -2.95 -17.89 21.18
CA THR A 324 -1.54 -17.85 21.62
C THR A 324 -1.19 -16.57 22.37
N GLY A 325 -1.99 -15.52 22.22
CA GLY A 325 -1.74 -14.18 22.78
C GLY A 325 -0.67 -13.37 22.02
N ARG A 326 -0.15 -13.86 20.89
CA ARG A 326 0.89 -13.17 20.11
C ARG A 326 0.31 -12.34 18.97
N SER A 327 1.11 -11.40 18.47
CA SER A 327 0.91 -10.75 17.18
C SER A 327 1.74 -11.46 16.11
N ARG A 328 1.08 -12.09 15.12
CA ARG A 328 1.72 -12.77 13.97
C ARG A 328 2.38 -11.77 13.00
N ARG A 329 3.25 -12.24 12.09
CA ARG A 329 3.82 -11.38 11.02
C ARG A 329 2.74 -10.96 10.00
N PHE A 330 1.93 -11.92 9.56
CA PHE A 330 0.81 -11.77 8.63
C PHE A 330 -0.47 -12.38 9.23
N PRO A 331 -1.66 -12.13 8.65
CA PRO A 331 -2.91 -12.70 9.15
C PRO A 331 -2.90 -14.23 9.24
N TRP A 332 -2.37 -14.89 8.22
CA TRP A 332 -2.30 -16.35 8.14
C TRP A 332 -1.21 -16.96 9.03
N GLY A 333 -0.16 -16.22 9.39
CA GLY A 333 0.97 -16.77 10.11
C GLY A 333 2.27 -15.98 9.91
N ASP A 334 3.39 -16.71 10.00
CA ASP A 334 4.73 -16.14 9.86
C ASP A 334 5.40 -16.46 8.51
N GLU A 335 4.68 -17.16 7.64
CA GLU A 335 5.10 -17.49 6.28
C GLU A 335 4.96 -16.28 5.36
N GLU A 336 5.86 -16.16 4.38
CA GLU A 336 5.80 -15.11 3.36
C GLU A 336 4.52 -15.23 2.51
N PRO A 337 4.01 -14.10 1.95
CA PRO A 337 2.82 -14.14 1.11
C PRO A 337 2.99 -15.04 -0.11
N THR A 338 1.95 -15.79 -0.45
CA THR A 338 1.84 -16.58 -1.68
C THR A 338 0.53 -16.26 -2.39
N PRO A 339 0.36 -16.65 -3.67
CA PRO A 339 -0.92 -16.46 -4.39
C PRO A 339 -2.13 -17.16 -3.76
N GLU A 340 -1.94 -18.08 -2.82
CA GLU A 340 -3.02 -18.70 -2.03
C GLU A 340 -3.48 -17.80 -0.86
N HIS A 341 -2.58 -16.96 -0.36
CA HIS A 341 -2.82 -16.10 0.80
C HIS A 341 -3.46 -14.77 0.41
N ALA A 342 -2.99 -14.11 -0.65
CA ALA A 342 -3.40 -12.74 -0.98
C ALA A 342 -3.30 -12.40 -2.47
N ASN A 343 -4.06 -11.39 -2.89
CA ASN A 343 -3.92 -10.75 -4.20
C ASN A 343 -2.93 -9.59 -4.12
N LEU A 344 -1.71 -9.79 -4.60
CA LEU A 344 -0.61 -8.83 -4.55
C LEU A 344 0.10 -8.78 -5.92
N GLY A 345 1.05 -7.86 -6.06
CA GLY A 345 2.04 -7.88 -7.14
C GLY A 345 1.46 -7.62 -8.53
N GLN A 346 0.31 -6.94 -8.62
CA GLN A 346 -0.41 -6.58 -9.85
C GLN A 346 -0.85 -7.77 -10.73
N HIS A 347 -0.89 -8.99 -10.19
CA HIS A 347 -1.19 -10.21 -10.94
C HIS A 347 -2.54 -10.21 -11.66
N HIS A 348 -3.52 -9.43 -11.17
CA HIS A 348 -4.89 -9.42 -11.69
C HIS A 348 -5.40 -8.04 -12.15
N LEU A 349 -4.66 -6.96 -11.88
CA LEU A 349 -5.05 -5.57 -12.18
C LEU A 349 -6.45 -5.16 -11.66
N ARG A 350 -6.94 -5.83 -10.61
CA ARG A 350 -8.20 -5.56 -9.90
C ARG A 350 -8.23 -6.34 -8.58
N PRO A 351 -9.06 -5.94 -7.60
CA PRO A 351 -9.28 -6.77 -6.43
C PRO A 351 -10.02 -8.06 -6.79
N ALA A 352 -9.82 -9.11 -6.01
CA ALA A 352 -10.62 -10.31 -6.05
C ALA A 352 -11.92 -10.14 -5.28
N GLU A 353 -12.89 -11.01 -5.55
CA GLU A 353 -14.16 -11.01 -4.83
C GLU A 353 -13.97 -11.25 -3.33
N ALA A 354 -14.88 -10.71 -2.51
CA ALA A 354 -14.92 -11.02 -1.09
C ALA A 354 -15.02 -12.55 -0.85
N GLY A 355 -14.10 -13.08 -0.05
CA GLY A 355 -13.96 -14.51 0.25
C GLY A 355 -13.09 -15.32 -0.72
N ALA A 356 -12.38 -14.70 -1.67
CA ALA A 356 -11.49 -15.40 -2.61
C ALA A 356 -10.29 -16.10 -1.95
N TYR A 357 -9.78 -15.56 -0.84
CA TYR A 357 -8.56 -16.03 -0.17
C TYR A 357 -8.83 -16.53 1.26
N PRO A 358 -9.43 -17.72 1.45
CA PRO A 358 -9.68 -18.27 2.78
C PRO A 358 -8.40 -18.63 3.53
N ALA A 359 -7.32 -19.01 2.83
CA ALA A 359 -6.03 -19.29 3.45
C ALA A 359 -5.35 -18.02 3.98
N GLY A 360 -5.74 -16.84 3.49
CA GLY A 360 -5.25 -15.54 3.96
C GLY A 360 -6.00 -14.95 5.15
N ALA A 361 -6.96 -15.68 5.73
CA ALA A 361 -7.75 -15.17 6.84
C ALA A 361 -6.90 -14.99 8.11
N SER A 362 -7.25 -13.98 8.91
CA SER A 362 -6.65 -13.76 10.24
C SER A 362 -7.07 -14.86 11.23
N PRO A 363 -6.42 -14.96 12.41
CA PRO A 363 -6.77 -15.95 13.43
C PRO A 363 -8.21 -15.79 13.95
N LEU A 364 -8.76 -14.58 13.79
CA LEU A 364 -10.12 -14.20 14.17
C LEU A 364 -11.14 -14.50 13.05
N GLY A 365 -10.67 -14.88 11.85
CA GLY A 365 -11.52 -15.15 10.69
C GLY A 365 -11.84 -13.92 9.84
N VAL A 366 -11.03 -12.84 9.93
CA VAL A 366 -11.17 -11.68 9.04
C VAL A 366 -10.42 -11.96 7.75
N HIS A 367 -11.09 -11.78 6.61
CA HIS A 367 -10.57 -12.08 5.28
C HIS A 367 -9.99 -10.85 4.58
N GLN A 368 -9.05 -11.10 3.67
CA GLN A 368 -8.49 -10.10 2.74
C GLN A 368 -8.00 -8.83 3.44
N LEU A 369 -7.29 -9.00 4.55
CA LEU A 369 -6.59 -7.90 5.23
C LEU A 369 -5.25 -7.59 4.58
N ILE A 370 -4.71 -8.46 3.72
CA ILE A 370 -3.52 -8.17 2.93
C ILE A 370 -3.88 -8.30 1.45
N GLY A 371 -3.55 -7.28 0.66
CA GLY A 371 -3.85 -7.19 -0.76
C GLY A 371 -5.26 -6.70 -1.07
N ASP A 372 -5.65 -6.83 -2.33
CA ASP A 372 -6.90 -6.31 -2.90
C ASP A 372 -7.04 -4.79 -2.85
N VAL A 373 -7.25 -4.17 -1.69
CA VAL A 373 -7.39 -2.71 -1.56
C VAL A 373 -6.68 -2.19 -0.32
N TRP A 374 -6.05 -1.02 -0.45
CA TRP A 374 -5.67 -0.24 0.73
C TRP A 374 -6.92 0.14 1.51
N GLU A 375 -6.97 -0.13 2.80
CA GLU A 375 -8.15 0.14 3.62
C GLU A 375 -7.97 1.41 4.46
N TRP A 376 -8.80 2.43 4.22
CA TRP A 376 -8.83 3.64 5.03
C TRP A 376 -9.12 3.34 6.51
N THR A 377 -8.35 3.95 7.40
CA THR A 377 -8.57 3.97 8.85
C THR A 377 -8.89 5.38 9.33
N SER A 378 -9.51 5.50 10.50
CA SER A 378 -9.80 6.80 11.14
C SER A 378 -8.57 7.48 11.76
N SER A 379 -7.43 6.79 11.81
CA SER A 379 -6.20 7.30 12.43
C SER A 379 -5.48 8.33 11.54
N GLY A 380 -5.00 9.41 12.16
CA GLY A 380 -3.99 10.28 11.55
C GLY A 380 -2.62 9.60 11.48
N PHE A 381 -1.69 10.17 10.73
CA PHE A 381 -0.32 9.65 10.67
C PHE A 381 0.52 10.24 11.81
N GLU A 382 0.76 9.42 12.83
CA GLU A 382 1.51 9.80 14.03
C GLU A 382 2.66 8.83 14.32
N PRO A 383 3.74 9.28 14.98
CA PRO A 383 4.83 8.41 15.38
C PRO A 383 4.38 7.44 16.47
N TYR A 384 4.89 6.21 16.41
CA TYR A 384 4.76 5.29 17.54
C TYR A 384 5.60 5.76 18.74
N PRO A 385 5.23 5.40 19.98
CA PRO A 385 6.06 5.65 21.14
C PRO A 385 7.47 5.05 20.95
N GLY A 386 8.49 5.91 21.01
CA GLY A 386 9.88 5.51 20.77
C GLY A 386 10.32 5.49 19.31
N PHE A 387 9.52 6.02 18.38
CA PHE A 387 9.92 6.23 16.98
C PHE A 387 11.26 6.98 16.89
N ALA A 388 12.07 6.57 15.92
CA ALA A 388 13.27 7.29 15.52
C ALA A 388 13.44 7.17 14.00
N ALA A 389 13.46 8.32 13.32
CA ALA A 389 13.63 8.37 11.86
C ALA A 389 14.88 7.64 11.40
N PHE A 390 14.75 6.85 10.33
CA PHE A 390 15.87 6.12 9.75
C PHE A 390 15.57 5.59 8.33
N PRO A 391 16.51 5.71 7.38
CA PRO A 391 17.81 6.38 7.49
C PRO A 391 17.75 7.91 7.34
N TYR A 392 16.60 8.46 6.97
CA TYR A 392 16.38 9.88 6.73
C TYR A 392 14.98 10.29 7.21
N LYS A 393 14.78 11.57 7.51
CA LYS A 393 13.55 12.07 8.14
C LYS A 393 12.39 12.16 7.18
N GLU A 394 12.73 12.41 5.92
CA GLU A 394 11.81 12.77 4.87
C GLU A 394 10.94 11.58 4.44
N TYR A 395 11.29 10.34 4.81
CA TYR A 395 10.43 9.19 4.56
C TYR A 395 9.12 9.24 5.37
N SER A 396 9.19 9.60 6.65
CA SER A 396 8.04 9.53 7.58
C SER A 396 7.86 10.78 8.43
N GLU A 397 8.93 11.26 9.08
CA GLU A 397 8.86 12.27 10.15
C GLU A 397 8.23 13.58 9.68
N VAL A 398 8.52 13.99 8.45
CA VAL A 398 8.02 15.25 7.88
C VAL A 398 6.52 15.25 7.60
N PHE A 399 5.86 14.09 7.62
CA PHE A 399 4.43 13.93 7.36
C PHE A 399 3.60 13.79 8.64
N PHE A 400 4.22 13.59 9.81
CA PHE A 400 3.48 13.44 11.07
C PHE A 400 2.70 14.69 11.45
N GLY A 401 1.51 14.49 12.02
CA GLY A 401 0.59 15.57 12.41
C GLY A 401 0.00 16.37 11.24
N GLY A 402 0.32 15.99 9.99
CA GLY A 402 -0.27 16.58 8.78
C GLY A 402 -1.71 16.12 8.54
N ASP A 403 -2.33 16.69 7.51
CA ASP A 403 -3.68 16.28 7.07
C ASP A 403 -3.60 15.00 6.23
N TYR A 404 -3.24 13.91 6.91
CA TYR A 404 -3.12 12.57 6.38
C TYR A 404 -4.01 11.60 7.14
N ARG A 405 -4.44 10.54 6.47
CA ARG A 405 -5.10 9.40 7.08
C ARG A 405 -4.36 8.13 6.71
N ILE A 406 -4.32 7.21 7.66
CA ILE A 406 -3.63 5.94 7.50
C ILE A 406 -4.47 4.98 6.66
N LEU A 407 -3.81 4.30 5.72
CA LEU A 407 -4.33 3.11 5.05
C LEU A 407 -3.49 1.89 5.38
N ARG A 408 -4.13 0.72 5.48
CA ARG A 408 -3.46 -0.55 5.81
C ARG A 408 -3.78 -1.63 4.77
N GLY A 409 -3.02 -2.73 4.82
CA GLY A 409 -3.30 -3.96 4.08
C GLY A 409 -2.65 -4.12 2.70
N GLY A 410 -2.29 -3.03 2.01
CA GLY A 410 -1.82 -3.14 0.63
C GLY A 410 -2.97 -3.34 -0.35
N SER A 411 -2.76 -3.04 -1.61
CA SER A 411 -3.72 -3.27 -2.68
C SER A 411 -3.30 -4.45 -3.57
N PHE A 412 -4.14 -4.79 -4.56
CA PHE A 412 -3.76 -5.70 -5.64
C PHE A 412 -2.50 -5.22 -6.40
N GLY A 413 -2.17 -3.93 -6.32
CA GLY A 413 -0.98 -3.31 -6.90
C GLY A 413 0.24 -3.31 -5.98
N THR A 414 0.14 -3.72 -4.73
CA THR A 414 1.28 -3.71 -3.78
C THR A 414 2.08 -5.01 -3.91
N ASP A 415 3.41 -4.95 -3.97
CA ASP A 415 4.27 -6.15 -4.01
C ASP A 415 4.51 -6.72 -2.60
N ALA A 416 4.77 -8.03 -2.53
CA ALA A 416 5.05 -8.75 -1.29
C ALA A 416 6.23 -8.14 -0.49
N ALA A 417 7.23 -7.55 -1.14
CA ALA A 417 8.34 -6.87 -0.46
C ALA A 417 7.90 -5.57 0.25
N ALA A 418 6.86 -4.91 -0.25
CA ALA A 418 6.34 -3.64 0.22
C ALA A 418 5.04 -3.79 1.03
N ILE A 419 4.78 -4.97 1.61
CA ILE A 419 3.62 -5.18 2.49
C ILE A 419 3.92 -6.08 3.68
N ARG A 420 3.35 -5.73 4.83
CA ARG A 420 3.40 -6.45 6.11
C ARG A 420 2.12 -6.17 6.88
N GLY A 421 1.81 -7.00 7.87
CA GLY A 421 0.75 -6.67 8.84
C GLY A 421 0.97 -5.32 9.54
N THR A 422 2.22 -4.85 9.63
CA THR A 422 2.63 -3.57 10.24
C THR A 422 2.74 -2.40 9.26
N PHE A 423 2.69 -2.62 7.95
CA PHE A 423 3.01 -1.58 6.96
C PHE A 423 2.02 -0.42 6.99
N ARG A 424 2.51 0.81 7.15
CA ARG A 424 1.68 2.00 7.27
C ARG A 424 1.76 2.80 5.98
N ASN A 425 0.67 2.83 5.21
CA ASN A 425 0.53 3.78 4.11
C ASN A 425 -0.26 5.00 4.60
N TRP A 426 -0.04 6.17 4.01
CA TRP A 426 -0.79 7.38 4.33
C TRP A 426 -0.96 8.24 3.08
N ASP A 427 -2.10 8.89 2.97
CA ASP A 427 -2.31 9.91 1.95
C ASP A 427 -3.31 10.97 2.46
N HIS A 428 -3.42 12.07 1.73
CA HIS A 428 -4.41 13.10 2.04
C HIS A 428 -5.82 12.51 1.92
N PRO A 429 -6.75 12.90 2.80
CA PRO A 429 -8.10 12.31 2.84
C PRO A 429 -8.91 12.50 1.55
N ILE A 430 -8.50 13.45 0.70
CA ILE A 430 -9.12 13.75 -0.60
C ILE A 430 -8.70 12.81 -1.73
N ARG A 431 -7.65 12.00 -1.53
CA ARG A 431 -7.03 11.21 -2.58
C ARG A 431 -7.83 9.95 -2.83
N ARG A 432 -8.03 9.65 -4.12
CA ARG A 432 -8.87 8.55 -4.59
C ARG A 432 -8.43 7.98 -5.93
N GLN A 433 -7.30 8.43 -6.47
CA GLN A 433 -6.64 7.79 -7.61
C GLN A 433 -5.86 6.54 -7.17
N ILE A 434 -5.44 6.49 -5.90
CA ILE A 434 -4.84 5.31 -5.28
C ILE A 434 -5.85 4.16 -5.22
N PHE A 435 -5.36 2.93 -5.12
CA PHE A 435 -6.17 1.70 -5.02
C PHE A 435 -6.75 1.51 -3.62
N SER A 436 -7.52 2.51 -3.18
CA SER A 436 -8.11 2.59 -1.84
C SER A 436 -9.57 2.15 -1.84
N GLY A 437 -9.89 1.31 -0.87
CA GLY A 437 -11.21 0.95 -0.41
C GLY A 437 -11.26 1.13 1.10
N PHE A 438 -12.11 0.37 1.77
CA PHE A 438 -12.23 0.40 3.23
C PHE A 438 -13.04 -0.81 3.73
N ARG A 439 -12.97 -1.03 5.04
CA ARG A 439 -13.92 -1.86 5.78
C ARG A 439 -14.48 -1.09 6.94
N CYS A 440 -15.65 -1.49 7.43
CA CYS A 440 -16.24 -0.85 8.59
C CYS A 440 -15.94 -1.62 9.88
N ALA A 441 -16.05 -0.91 10.98
CA ALA A 441 -16.04 -1.41 12.34
C ALA A 441 -17.22 -0.82 13.12
N ARG A 442 -17.57 -1.45 14.24
CA ARG A 442 -18.52 -0.91 15.21
C ARG A 442 -18.16 -1.35 16.62
N ASP A 443 -18.55 -0.55 17.59
CA ASP A 443 -18.41 -0.91 18.98
C ASP A 443 -19.35 -2.05 19.36
N THR A 444 -18.99 -2.78 20.41
CA THR A 444 -19.88 -3.75 21.04
C THR A 444 -21.03 -3.04 21.75
N ARG A 445 -22.23 -3.64 21.72
CA ARG A 445 -23.37 -3.17 22.52
C ARG A 445 -23.33 -3.83 23.91
N PRO A 446 -23.83 -3.17 24.97
CA PRO A 446 -23.94 -3.79 26.29
C PRO A 446 -24.68 -5.13 26.24
N GLY A 447 -24.04 -6.21 26.71
CA GLY A 447 -24.61 -7.56 26.75
C GLY A 447 -24.63 -8.32 25.42
N GLU A 448 -24.05 -7.76 24.34
CA GLU A 448 -23.94 -8.42 23.04
C GLU A 448 -22.91 -9.56 23.03
N VAL A 449 -21.90 -9.44 23.88
CA VAL A 449 -20.83 -10.43 24.04
C VAL A 449 -20.71 -10.74 25.53
N GLY A 450 -20.97 -11.99 25.90
CA GLY A 450 -21.01 -12.48 27.28
C GLY A 450 -20.61 -13.94 27.36
#